data_AF-A0A356UD15-F1
#
_entry.id   AF-A0A356UD15-F1
#
_cell.length_a   1.000
_cell.length_b   1.000
_cell.length_c   1.000
_cell.angle_alpha   90.00
_cell.angle_beta   90.00
_cell.angle_gamma   90.00
#
_symmetry.space_group_name_H-M   'P 1'
#
loop_
_entity.id
_entity.type
_entity.pdbx_description
1 polymer ?
#
loop_
_entity_poly.entity_id
_entity_poly.type
_entity_poly.pdbx_seq_one_letter_code
_entity_poly.pdbx_strand_id
1 'polypeptide(L)'
;MSLFKRINDNIRANLNALLDKAEDPAKLLNQYLMDMEDDIVDAESAVARQLVVVHKFKSQYEETSELVAKREAQAMEALQQDREDLARRA
;
A
#
# COMPACT_ATOMS: atom_id res chain seq x y z
N MET A 1 11.19 14.08 -14.02
CA MET A 1 11.93 12.80 -14.10
C MET A 1 11.09 11.73 -13.42
N SER A 2 10.61 10.72 -14.15
CA SER A 2 9.70 9.68 -13.65
C SER A 2 10.46 8.62 -12.84
N LEU A 3 9.86 8.09 -11.76
CA LEU A 3 10.41 6.99 -10.96
C LEU A 3 10.71 5.75 -11.83
N PHE A 4 9.84 5.45 -12.80
CA PHE A 4 10.03 4.37 -13.76
C PHE A 4 11.31 4.53 -14.59
N LYS A 5 11.64 5.78 -14.96
CA LYS A 5 12.87 6.08 -15.68
C LYS A 5 14.10 5.78 -14.81
N ARG A 6 14.08 6.14 -13.53
CA ARG A 6 15.18 5.88 -12.58
C ARG A 6 15.40 4.40 -12.34
N ILE A 7 14.32 3.61 -12.24
CA ILE A 7 14.39 2.16 -12.09
C ILE A 7 15.02 1.54 -13.34
N ASN A 8 14.53 1.91 -14.52
CA ASN A 8 15.06 1.41 -15.79
C ASN A 8 16.55 1.79 -16.00
N ASP A 9 16.93 3.02 -15.64
CA ASP A 9 18.32 3.48 -15.73
C ASP A 9 19.23 2.69 -14.77
N ASN A 10 18.74 2.35 -13.57
CA ASN A 10 19.49 1.56 -12.59
C ASN A 10 19.67 0.09 -13.03
N ILE A 11 18.60 -0.53 -13.52
CA ILE A 11 18.63 -1.90 -14.09
C ILE A 11 19.64 -1.97 -15.22
N ARG A 12 19.59 -1.03 -16.18
CA ARG A 12 20.54 -0.98 -17.31
C ARG A 12 21.99 -0.80 -16.85
N ALA A 13 22.23 0.07 -15.88
CA ALA A 13 23.58 0.29 -15.35
C ALA A 13 24.14 -0.98 -14.69
N ASN A 14 23.31 -1.72 -13.95
CA ASN A 14 23.73 -2.96 -13.30
C ASN A 14 23.95 -4.10 -14.33
N LEU A 15 23.09 -4.19 -15.34
CA LEU A 15 23.21 -5.16 -16.43
C LEU A 15 24.51 -4.97 -17.22
N ASN A 16 24.83 -3.74 -17.60
CA ASN A 16 26.08 -3.44 -18.31
C ASN A 16 27.30 -3.84 -17.47
N ALA A 17 27.30 -3.53 -16.17
CA ALA A 17 28.40 -3.89 -15.27
C ALA A 17 28.57 -5.42 -15.07
N LEU A 18 27.47 -6.18 -15.13
CA LEU A 18 27.48 -7.64 -15.08
C LEU A 18 27.99 -8.26 -16.38
N LEU A 19 27.55 -7.74 -17.53
CA LEU A 19 27.93 -8.23 -18.85
C LEU A 19 29.42 -8.02 -19.14
N ASP A 20 30.00 -6.91 -18.68
CA ASP A 20 31.43 -6.60 -18.86
C ASP A 20 32.38 -7.63 -18.20
N LYS A 21 31.86 -8.49 -17.31
CA LYS A 21 32.64 -9.48 -16.55
C LYS A 21 32.22 -10.92 -16.82
N ALA A 22 31.23 -11.14 -17.67
CA ALA A 22 30.64 -12.45 -17.91
C ALA A 22 31.41 -13.22 -19.00
N GLU A 23 31.71 -14.48 -18.73
CA GLU A 23 32.35 -15.40 -19.69
C GLU A 23 31.34 -15.89 -20.77
N ASP A 24 30.06 -16.03 -20.37
CA ASP A 24 28.92 -16.24 -21.28
C ASP A 24 27.80 -15.23 -20.98
N PRO A 25 27.81 -14.06 -21.63
CA PRO A 25 26.87 -12.97 -21.37
C PRO A 25 25.42 -13.33 -21.75
N ALA A 26 25.22 -14.20 -22.74
CA ALA A 26 23.88 -14.57 -23.18
C ALA A 26 23.17 -15.43 -22.12
N LYS A 27 23.88 -16.40 -21.54
CA LYS A 27 23.34 -17.23 -20.46
C LYS A 27 23.04 -16.41 -19.20
N LEU A 28 23.95 -15.48 -18.85
CA LEU A 28 23.77 -14.62 -17.68
C LEU A 28 22.58 -13.67 -17.84
N LEU A 29 22.40 -13.09 -19.04
CA LEU A 29 21.23 -12.25 -19.33
C LEU A 29 19.92 -13.04 -19.21
N ASN A 30 19.87 -14.27 -19.73
CA ASN A 30 18.68 -15.12 -19.62
C ASN A 30 18.34 -15.43 -18.16
N GLN A 31 19.34 -15.76 -17.34
CA GLN A 31 19.12 -15.98 -15.90
C GLN A 31 18.61 -14.70 -15.21
N TYR A 32 19.22 -13.56 -15.51
CA TYR A 32 18.81 -12.28 -14.94
C TYR A 32 17.36 -11.91 -15.31
N LEU A 33 16.92 -12.22 -16.53
CA LEU A 33 15.53 -12.01 -16.93
C LEU A 33 14.57 -12.92 -16.16
N MET A 34 14.93 -14.19 -15.93
CA MET A 34 14.13 -15.09 -15.09
C MET A 34 14.03 -14.59 -13.65
N ASP A 35 15.16 -14.20 -13.06
CA ASP A 35 15.20 -13.66 -11.69
C ASP A 35 14.36 -12.38 -11.58
N MET A 36 14.40 -11.52 -12.61
CA MET A 36 13.56 -10.33 -12.69
C MET A 36 12.06 -10.64 -12.82
N GLU A 37 11.69 -11.68 -13.57
CA GLU A 37 10.30 -12.12 -13.67
C GLU A 37 9.78 -12.60 -12.30
N ASP A 38 10.59 -13.35 -11.56
CA ASP A 38 10.27 -13.78 -10.19
C ASP A 38 10.14 -12.57 -9.24
N ASP A 39 11.07 -11.62 -9.29
CA ASP A 39 11.02 -10.38 -8.49
C ASP A 39 9.76 -9.55 -8.80
N ILE A 40 9.30 -9.52 -10.05
CA ILE A 40 8.05 -8.84 -10.44
C ILE A 40 6.86 -9.52 -9.78
N VAL A 41 6.78 -10.85 -9.82
CA VAL A 41 5.69 -11.62 -9.18
C VAL A 41 5.65 -11.36 -7.67
N ASP A 42 6.81 -11.32 -7.02
CA ASP A 42 6.91 -11.02 -5.60
C ASP A 42 6.48 -9.59 -5.27
N ALA A 43 6.86 -8.62 -6.11
CA ALA A 43 6.44 -7.23 -5.97
C ALA A 43 4.92 -7.08 -6.15
N GLU A 44 4.32 -7.73 -7.15
CA GLU A 44 2.87 -7.75 -7.38
C GLU A 44 2.12 -8.35 -6.19
N SER A 45 2.62 -9.46 -5.65
CA SER A 45 2.08 -10.12 -4.46
C SER A 45 2.17 -9.21 -3.22
N ALA A 46 3.27 -8.47 -3.06
CA ALA A 46 3.41 -7.48 -1.99
C ALA A 46 2.42 -6.33 -2.13
N VAL A 47 2.22 -5.81 -3.34
CA VAL A 47 1.23 -4.76 -3.62
C VAL A 47 -0.18 -5.26 -3.32
N ALA A 48 -0.53 -6.48 -3.73
CA ALA A 48 -1.82 -7.09 -3.44
C ALA A 48 -2.09 -7.20 -1.93
N ARG A 49 -1.09 -7.65 -1.15
CA ARG A 49 -1.19 -7.66 0.32
C ARG A 49 -1.42 -6.26 0.89
N GLN A 50 -0.73 -5.26 0.38
CA GLN A 50 -0.88 -3.89 0.86
C GLN A 50 -2.26 -3.31 0.52
N LEU A 51 -2.82 -3.66 -0.64
CA LEU A 51 -4.17 -3.24 -1.04
C LEU A 51 -5.23 -3.78 -0.08
N VAL A 52 -5.09 -5.04 0.37
CA VAL A 52 -5.97 -5.63 1.39
C VAL A 52 -5.90 -4.84 2.70
N VAL A 53 -4.70 -4.45 3.14
CA VAL A 53 -4.50 -3.63 4.35
C VAL A 53 -5.18 -2.26 4.21
N VAL A 54 -5.03 -1.61 3.06
CA VAL A 54 -5.70 -0.33 2.75
C VAL A 54 -7.21 -0.48 2.83
N HIS A 55 -7.78 -1.54 2.23
CA HIS A 55 -9.21 -1.78 2.25
C HIS A 55 -9.73 -2.05 3.67
N LYS A 56 -8.96 -2.78 4.49
CA LYS A 56 -9.30 -3.03 5.89
C LYS A 56 -9.33 -1.73 6.70
N PHE A 57 -8.30 -0.88 6.57
CA PHE A 57 -8.27 0.38 7.29
C PHE A 57 -9.36 1.34 6.83
N LYS A 58 -9.69 1.34 5.53
CA LYS A 58 -10.83 2.10 5.01
C LYS A 58 -12.15 1.66 5.65
N SER A 59 -12.42 0.35 5.73
CA SER A 59 -13.62 -0.18 6.42
C SER A 59 -13.67 0.25 7.88
N GLN A 60 -12.56 0.13 8.60
CA GLN A 60 -12.48 0.52 10.01
C GLN A 60 -12.72 2.02 10.21
N TYR A 61 -12.19 2.85 9.30
CA TYR A 61 -12.41 4.29 9.31
C TYR A 61 -13.90 4.61 9.08
N GLU A 62 -14.54 3.98 8.09
CA GLU A 62 -15.96 4.18 7.79
C GLU A 62 -16.84 3.78 8.97
N GLU A 63 -16.65 2.58 9.55
CA GLU A 63 -17.37 2.10 10.73
C GLU A 63 -17.20 3.04 11.93
N THR A 64 -15.98 3.51 12.18
CA THR A 64 -15.71 4.43 13.29
C THR A 64 -16.36 5.79 13.05
N SER A 65 -16.33 6.29 11.81
CA SER A 65 -16.97 7.55 11.43
C SER A 65 -18.48 7.49 11.63
N GLU A 66 -19.12 6.38 11.28
CA GLU A 66 -20.55 6.17 11.52
C GLU A 66 -20.87 6.12 13.03
N LEU A 67 -20.02 5.45 13.81
CA LEU A 67 -20.18 5.38 15.26
C LEU A 67 -20.07 6.76 15.91
N VAL A 68 -19.10 7.57 15.48
CA VAL A 68 -18.95 8.96 15.94
C VAL A 68 -20.20 9.78 15.60
N ALA A 69 -20.69 9.72 14.36
CA ALA A 69 -21.89 10.44 13.94
C ALA A 69 -23.12 10.02 14.76
N LYS A 70 -23.26 8.73 15.07
CA LYS A 70 -24.33 8.21 15.92
C LYS A 70 -24.23 8.74 17.36
N ARG A 71 -23.03 8.77 17.93
CA ARG A 71 -22.82 9.31 19.29
C ARG A 71 -23.12 10.79 19.35
N GLU A 72 -22.70 11.55 18.34
CA GLU A 72 -23.01 12.98 18.23
C GLU A 72 -24.53 13.22 18.15
N ALA A 73 -25.25 12.45 17.34
CA ALA A 73 -26.71 12.53 17.27
C ALA A 73 -27.38 12.21 18.62
N GLN A 74 -26.92 11.18 19.33
CA GLN A 74 -27.42 10.83 20.67
C GLN A 74 -27.13 11.93 21.70
N ALA A 75 -25.95 12.54 21.65
CA ALA A 75 -25.60 13.66 22.53
C ALA A 75 -26.50 14.87 22.26
N MET A 76 -26.72 15.21 20.99
CA MET A 76 -27.63 16.30 20.60
C MET A 76 -29.07 16.05 21.04
N GLU A 77 -29.58 14.83 20.88
CA GLU A 77 -30.93 14.46 21.34
C GLU A 77 -31.05 14.55 22.87
N ALA A 78 -30.04 14.08 23.61
CA ALA A 78 -30.02 14.18 25.07
C ALA A 78 -29.99 15.65 25.55
N LEU A 79 -29.26 16.53 24.86
CA LEU A 79 -29.27 17.98 25.13
C LEU A 79 -30.65 18.60 24.86
N GLN A 80 -31.33 18.21 23.78
CA GLN A 80 -32.69 18.69 23.49
C GLN A 80 -33.71 18.25 24.57
N GLN A 81 -33.44 17.15 25.26
CA GLN A 81 -34.28 16.63 26.35
C GLN A 81 -33.86 17.17 27.73
N ASP A 82 -32.99 18.18 27.81
CA ASP A 82 -32.39 18.72 29.06
C ASP A 82 -31.67 17.66 29.91
N ARG A 83 -31.20 16.57 29.30
CA ARG A 83 -30.45 15.49 29.95
C ARG A 83 -28.96 15.62 29.68
N GLU A 84 -28.37 16.71 30.18
CA GLU A 84 -26.95 17.03 29.99
C GLU A 84 -25.98 15.92 30.44
N ASP A 85 -26.35 15.17 31.48
CA ASP A 85 -25.55 14.11 32.05
C ASP A 85 -25.51 12.85 31.16
N LEU A 86 -26.51 12.65 30.30
CA LEU A 86 -26.50 11.64 29.25
C LEU A 86 -25.73 12.13 28.02
N ALA A 87 -25.86 13.41 27.67
CA ALA A 87 -25.13 14.01 26.55
C ALA A 87 -23.60 13.96 26.73
N ARG A 88 -23.10 14.18 27.96
CA ARG A 88 -21.65 14.10 28.26
C ARG A 88 -21.08 12.69 28.22
N ARG A 89 -21.93 11.66 28.27
CA ARG A 89 -21.52 10.24 28.27
C ARG A 89 -21.65 9.56 26.91
N ALA A 90 -22.31 10.22 25.96
CA ALA A 90 -22.52 9.73 24.60
C ALA A 90 -21.28 10.02 23.75
#